data_AF-A0AAJ5WZZ7-F1
#
_entry.id   AF-A0AAJ5WZZ7-F1
#
_cell.length_a   1.000
_cell.length_b   1.000
_cell.length_c   1.000
_cell.angle_alpha   90.00
_cell.angle_beta   90.00
_cell.angle_gamma   90.00
#
_symmetry.space_group_name_H-M   'P 1'
#
loop_
_entity.id
_entity.type
_entity.pdbx_description
1 polymer ?
#
loop_
_entity_poly.entity_id
_entity_poly.type
_entity_poly.pdbx_seq_one_letter_code
_entity_poly.pdbx_strand_id
1 'polypeptide(L)'
;MAARSIRDIENIWSNVESVKKLSDRVIGIGPFGMGLDALLTWVPVVGTVYTVGTGGWLMLQAVRAKATPATLARMGAYMAFDTATGTVPIAGDLVDTFFPGQLMAAGALQKHIESTHWVEDSEANARASGDHDRHEAKVQAEKGLKRIVYLHD
;
A
#
# COMPACT_ATOMS: atom_id res chain seq x y z
N MET A 1 12.36 -10.43 2.84
CA MET A 1 13.54 -9.63 3.17
C MET A 1 13.15 -8.16 3.06
N ALA A 2 13.55 -7.32 4.02
CA ALA A 2 13.30 -5.88 3.95
C ALA A 2 14.03 -5.27 2.74
N ALA A 3 13.52 -4.14 2.24
CA ALA A 3 14.17 -3.37 1.18
C ALA A 3 15.56 -2.92 1.63
N ARG A 4 16.57 -3.08 0.76
CA ARG A 4 17.97 -2.73 1.05
C ARG A 4 18.50 -1.62 0.15
N SER A 5 17.80 -1.31 -0.93
CA SER A 5 18.13 -0.23 -1.86
C SER A 5 16.91 0.66 -2.13
N ILE A 6 17.16 1.89 -2.56
CA ILE A 6 16.14 2.82 -3.06
C ILE A 6 15.40 2.18 -4.23
N ARG A 7 16.10 1.43 -5.09
CA ARG A 7 15.47 0.68 -6.19
C ARG A 7 14.44 -0.33 -5.70
N ASP A 8 14.69 -0.99 -4.57
CA ASP A 8 13.69 -1.89 -3.97
C ASP A 8 12.44 -1.11 -3.53
N ILE A 9 12.62 0.08 -2.96
CA ILE A 9 11.52 0.96 -2.55
C ILE A 9 10.71 1.44 -3.76
N GLU A 10 11.38 1.84 -4.84
CA GLU A 10 10.73 2.23 -6.11
C GLU A 10 9.94 1.07 -6.73
N ASN A 11 10.51 -0.14 -6.70
CA ASN A 11 9.83 -1.35 -7.12
C ASN A 11 8.59 -1.62 -6.25
N ILE A 12 8.68 -1.43 -4.93
CA ILE A 12 7.52 -1.56 -4.05
C ILE A 12 6.45 -0.54 -4.41
N TRP A 13 6.81 0.73 -4.55
CA TRP A 13 5.87 1.80 -4.89
C TRP A 13 5.16 1.55 -6.22
N SER A 14 5.90 1.14 -7.26
CA SER A 14 5.35 0.87 -8.60
C SER A 14 4.42 -0.34 -8.61
N ASN A 15 4.78 -1.42 -7.92
CA ASN A 15 3.90 -2.59 -7.79
C ASN A 15 2.61 -2.24 -7.01
N VAL A 16 2.72 -1.40 -5.98
CA VAL A 16 1.56 -0.93 -5.21
C VAL A 16 0.66 -0.02 -6.06
N GLU A 17 1.25 0.82 -6.94
CA GLU A 17 0.49 1.64 -7.90
C GLU A 17 -0.29 0.77 -8.89
N SER A 18 0.28 -0.34 -9.35
CA SER A 18 -0.44 -1.30 -10.20
C SER A 18 -1.67 -1.87 -9.49
N VAL A 19 -1.54 -2.28 -8.22
CA VAL A 19 -2.67 -2.79 -7.42
C VAL A 19 -3.74 -1.73 -7.23
N LYS A 20 -3.33 -0.49 -6.94
CA LYS A 20 -4.24 0.65 -6.80
C LYS A 20 -5.02 0.91 -8.08
N LYS A 21 -4.34 0.98 -9.24
CA LYS A 21 -5.00 1.16 -10.56
C LYS A 21 -5.93 0.01 -10.94
N LEU A 22 -5.53 -1.24 -10.63
CA LEU A 22 -6.37 -2.40 -10.87
C LEU A 22 -7.64 -2.34 -10.01
N SER A 23 -7.49 -2.07 -8.72
CA SER A 23 -8.62 -1.92 -7.78
C SER A 23 -9.57 -0.80 -8.20
N ASP A 24 -9.02 0.36 -8.57
CA ASP A 24 -9.77 1.52 -9.05
C ASP A 24 -10.57 1.22 -10.33
N ARG A 25 -9.96 0.50 -11.28
CA ARG A 25 -10.64 0.09 -12.51
C ARG A 25 -11.77 -0.89 -12.24
N VAL A 26 -11.60 -1.82 -11.31
CA VAL A 26 -12.66 -2.77 -10.95
C VAL A 26 -13.84 -2.04 -10.29
N ILE A 27 -13.58 -0.96 -9.56
CA ILE A 27 -14.61 -0.08 -8.97
C ILE A 27 -15.31 0.76 -10.05
N GLY A 28 -14.55 1.35 -10.98
CA GLY A 28 -15.09 2.23 -12.03
C GLY A 28 -15.94 1.50 -13.09
N ILE A 29 -15.80 0.18 -13.20
CA ILE A 29 -16.63 -0.69 -14.05
C ILE A 29 -17.80 -1.21 -13.21
N GLY A 30 -18.74 -0.31 -12.85
CA GLY A 30 -20.06 -0.69 -12.36
C GLY A 30 -20.85 -1.53 -13.38
N PRO A 31 -22.07 -2.01 -13.05
CA PRO A 31 -22.69 -3.28 -13.54
C PRO A 31 -22.90 -3.48 -15.05
N PHE A 32 -22.50 -2.55 -15.93
CA PHE A 32 -22.64 -2.64 -17.38
C PHE A 32 -21.36 -2.31 -18.19
N GLY A 33 -20.18 -2.29 -17.56
CA GLY A 33 -18.91 -2.16 -18.29
C GLY A 33 -18.50 -3.48 -18.95
N MET A 34 -18.71 -3.58 -20.26
CA MET A 34 -18.38 -4.71 -21.15
C MET A 34 -17.06 -5.42 -20.77
N GLY A 35 -17.20 -6.67 -20.30
CA GLY A 35 -16.12 -7.52 -19.78
C GLY A 35 -16.57 -8.43 -18.62
N LEU A 36 -17.74 -8.13 -18.05
CA LEU A 36 -18.35 -8.78 -16.89
C LEU A 36 -18.90 -10.20 -17.14
N ASP A 37 -19.25 -10.58 -18.37
CA ASP A 37 -20.02 -11.81 -18.64
C ASP A 37 -19.19 -13.12 -18.43
N ALA A 38 -17.86 -13.03 -18.51
CA ALA A 38 -16.95 -14.16 -18.25
C ALA A 38 -16.44 -14.23 -16.79
N LEU A 39 -16.50 -13.13 -16.04
CA LEU A 39 -16.10 -13.06 -14.62
C LEU A 39 -17.29 -13.32 -13.68
N LEU A 40 -18.48 -12.83 -14.04
CA LEU A 40 -19.73 -13.03 -13.30
C LEU A 40 -20.17 -14.48 -13.27
N THR A 41 -19.96 -15.22 -14.35
CA THR A 41 -20.36 -16.63 -14.47
C THR A 41 -19.42 -17.60 -13.75
N TRP A 42 -18.23 -17.13 -13.33
CA TRP A 42 -17.20 -18.01 -12.80
C TRP A 42 -16.82 -17.81 -11.34
N VAL A 43 -16.87 -16.61 -10.69
CA VAL A 43 -16.14 -16.55 -9.40
C VAL A 43 -16.49 -15.51 -8.32
N PRO A 44 -17.36 -15.89 -7.36
CA PRO A 44 -17.20 -15.46 -5.97
C PRO A 44 -15.85 -15.89 -5.39
N VAL A 45 -15.37 -17.11 -5.73
CA VAL A 45 -14.14 -17.70 -5.16
C VAL A 45 -12.84 -16.99 -5.60
N VAL A 46 -12.68 -16.57 -6.85
CA VAL A 46 -11.48 -15.83 -7.32
C VAL A 46 -11.51 -14.39 -6.83
N GLY A 47 -12.69 -13.77 -6.71
CA GLY A 47 -12.83 -12.47 -6.05
C GLY A 47 -12.30 -12.50 -4.61
N THR A 48 -12.70 -13.52 -3.83
CA THR A 48 -12.21 -13.69 -2.44
C THR A 48 -10.71 -14.03 -2.40
N VAL A 49 -10.23 -14.94 -3.25
CA VAL A 49 -8.80 -15.31 -3.29
C VAL A 49 -7.93 -14.13 -3.71
N TYR A 50 -8.37 -13.34 -4.69
CA TYR A 50 -7.68 -12.12 -5.11
C TYR A 50 -7.66 -11.06 -4.00
N THR A 51 -8.79 -10.84 -3.32
CA THR A 51 -8.91 -9.86 -2.22
C THR A 51 -7.98 -10.20 -1.05
N VAL A 52 -8.08 -11.44 -0.55
CA VAL A 52 -7.25 -11.90 0.58
C VAL A 52 -5.77 -11.95 0.19
N GLY A 53 -5.48 -12.47 -1.00
CA GLY A 53 -4.11 -12.57 -1.52
C GLY A 53 -3.46 -11.19 -1.71
N THR A 54 -4.18 -10.25 -2.31
CA THR A 54 -3.71 -8.88 -2.56
C THR A 54 -3.55 -8.10 -1.27
N GLY A 55 -4.50 -8.20 -0.33
CA GLY A 55 -4.41 -7.56 0.97
C GLY A 55 -3.20 -8.07 1.79
N GLY A 56 -3.01 -9.40 1.83
CA GLY A 56 -1.83 -10.00 2.46
C GLY A 56 -0.52 -9.58 1.80
N TRP A 57 -0.48 -9.54 0.48
CA TRP A 57 0.68 -9.08 -0.27
C TRP A 57 1.00 -7.60 -0.02
N LEU A 58 -0.01 -6.70 0.02
CA LEU A 58 0.17 -5.28 0.35
C LEU A 58 0.76 -5.09 1.76
N MET A 59 0.28 -5.87 2.74
CA MET A 59 0.84 -5.84 4.09
C MET A 59 2.31 -6.30 4.11
N LEU A 60 2.64 -7.36 3.37
CA LEU A 60 4.04 -7.80 3.23
C LEU A 60 4.91 -6.71 2.60
N GLN A 61 4.42 -6.01 1.58
CA GLN A 61 5.15 -4.90 0.96
C GLN A 61 5.34 -3.73 1.93
N ALA A 62 4.33 -3.40 2.74
CA ALA A 62 4.44 -2.36 3.75
C ALA A 62 5.50 -2.71 4.81
N VAL A 63 5.55 -3.97 5.26
CA VAL A 63 6.60 -4.44 6.18
C VAL A 63 7.97 -4.38 5.52
N ARG A 64 8.09 -4.78 4.24
CA ARG A 64 9.36 -4.69 3.49
C ARG A 64 9.84 -3.26 3.30
N ALA A 65 8.92 -2.32 3.14
CA ALA A 65 9.19 -0.89 3.08
C ALA A 65 9.32 -0.25 4.47
N LYS A 66 9.51 -1.01 5.55
CA LYS A 66 9.69 -0.47 6.92
C LYS A 66 8.59 0.55 7.32
N ALA A 67 7.35 0.28 6.89
CA ALA A 67 6.21 1.13 7.20
C ALA A 67 6.02 1.28 8.71
N THR A 68 5.62 2.46 9.17
CA THR A 68 5.38 2.66 10.60
C THR A 68 4.24 1.77 11.10
N PRO A 69 4.24 1.36 12.38
CA PRO A 69 3.12 0.60 12.97
C PRO A 69 1.77 1.29 12.77
N ALA A 70 1.74 2.63 12.80
CA ALA A 70 0.54 3.42 12.52
C ALA A 70 0.05 3.25 11.08
N THR A 71 0.94 3.25 10.09
CA THR A 71 0.58 3.00 8.69
C THR A 71 0.07 1.56 8.52
N LEU A 72 0.74 0.57 9.09
CA LEU A 72 0.33 -0.84 9.04
C LEU A 72 -1.05 -1.04 9.68
N ALA A 73 -1.29 -0.46 10.86
CA ALA A 73 -2.59 -0.52 11.53
C ALA A 73 -3.69 0.15 10.69
N ARG A 74 -3.40 1.30 10.07
CA ARG A 74 -4.33 2.01 9.19
C ARG A 74 -4.67 1.20 7.94
N MET A 75 -3.67 0.59 7.30
CA MET A 75 -3.88 -0.33 6.18
C MET A 75 -4.74 -1.52 6.58
N GLY A 76 -4.42 -2.16 7.72
CA GLY A 76 -5.21 -3.27 8.26
C GLY A 76 -6.65 -2.87 8.58
N ALA A 77 -6.86 -1.68 9.15
CA ALA A 77 -8.20 -1.16 9.43
C ALA A 77 -9.02 -0.94 8.15
N TYR A 78 -8.41 -0.40 7.08
CA TYR A 78 -9.08 -0.25 5.79
C TYR A 78 -9.55 -1.59 5.21
N MET A 79 -8.70 -2.62 5.27
CA MET A 79 -9.03 -3.94 4.76
C MET A 79 -10.03 -4.70 5.65
N ALA A 80 -9.95 -4.52 6.97
CA ALA A 80 -10.89 -5.13 7.91
C ALA A 80 -12.29 -4.53 7.79
N PHE A 81 -12.39 -3.21 7.61
CA PHE A 81 -13.67 -2.53 7.40
C PHE A 81 -14.34 -3.01 6.10
N ASP A 82 -13.57 -3.11 5.02
CA ASP A 82 -14.00 -3.62 3.72
C ASP A 82 -14.57 -5.05 3.81
N THR A 83 -13.88 -5.92 4.56
CA THR A 83 -14.32 -7.32 4.79
C THR A 83 -15.60 -7.38 5.62
N ALA A 84 -15.76 -6.50 6.61
CA ALA A 84 -16.95 -6.44 7.46
C ALA A 84 -18.16 -5.85 6.72
N THR A 85 -17.96 -4.89 5.82
CA THR A 85 -19.05 -4.32 5.00
C THR A 85 -19.45 -5.25 3.86
N GLY A 86 -18.53 -6.07 3.34
CA GLY A 86 -18.80 -7.06 2.29
C GLY A 86 -19.62 -8.28 2.75
N THR A 87 -19.86 -8.45 4.06
CA THR A 87 -20.59 -9.61 4.63
C THR A 87 -22.05 -9.31 5.00
N VAL A 88 -22.54 -8.08 4.85
CA VAL A 88 -23.94 -7.71 5.15
C VAL A 88 -24.79 -7.78 3.86
N PRO A 89 -25.64 -8.81 3.66
CA PRO A 89 -26.46 -8.96 2.45
C PRO A 89 -27.82 -8.24 2.55
N ILE A 90 -28.04 -7.36 3.54
CA ILE A 90 -29.36 -6.79 3.89
C ILE A 90 -29.44 -5.28 3.63
N ALA A 91 -28.68 -4.76 2.66
CA ALA A 91 -28.93 -3.45 2.07
C ALA A 91 -28.92 -3.62 0.55
N GLY A 92 -30.12 -3.83 -0.01
CA GLY A 92 -30.35 -4.07 -1.43
C GLY A 92 -29.73 -2.97 -2.32
N ASP A 93 -29.21 -3.43 -3.44
CA ASP A 93 -28.86 -2.69 -4.67
C ASP A 93 -27.72 -1.66 -4.65
N LEU A 94 -26.95 -1.46 -3.57
CA LEU A 94 -25.88 -0.43 -3.55
C LEU A 94 -24.56 -0.82 -2.85
N VAL A 95 -24.16 -2.10 -2.84
CA VAL A 95 -22.77 -2.47 -2.47
C VAL A 95 -21.90 -2.53 -3.73
N ASP A 96 -21.84 -1.42 -4.47
CA ASP A 96 -21.26 -1.34 -5.83
C ASP A 96 -19.73 -1.16 -5.84
N THR A 97 -18.98 -1.72 -4.89
CA THR A 97 -17.53 -1.44 -4.78
C THR A 97 -16.77 -2.55 -4.06
N PHE A 98 -16.24 -3.54 -4.79
CA PHE A 98 -15.58 -4.72 -4.20
C PHE A 98 -14.12 -4.51 -3.73
N PHE A 99 -13.53 -3.31 -3.85
CA PHE A 99 -12.10 -3.11 -3.57
C PHE A 99 -11.66 -1.80 -2.88
N PRO A 100 -12.53 -1.04 -2.16
CA PRO A 100 -12.13 0.25 -1.59
C PRO A 100 -11.07 0.09 -0.50
N GLY A 101 -11.10 -0.98 0.30
CA GLY A 101 -10.13 -1.20 1.38
C GLY A 101 -8.70 -1.34 0.87
N GLN A 102 -8.52 -2.08 -0.22
CA GLN A 102 -7.21 -2.34 -0.83
C GLN A 102 -6.64 -1.10 -1.53
N LEU A 103 -7.50 -0.35 -2.23
CA LEU A 103 -7.15 0.94 -2.82
C LEU A 103 -6.63 1.92 -1.77
N MET A 104 -7.35 2.04 -0.65
CA MET A 104 -7.00 2.92 0.46
C MET A 104 -5.73 2.47 1.18
N ALA A 105 -5.55 1.17 1.37
CA ALA A 105 -4.32 0.60 1.94
C ALA A 105 -3.11 0.85 1.03
N ALA A 106 -3.24 0.61 -0.27
CA ALA A 106 -2.19 0.89 -1.27
C ALA A 106 -1.83 2.38 -1.28
N GLY A 107 -2.82 3.28 -1.28
CA GLY A 107 -2.59 4.72 -1.19
C GLY A 107 -1.93 5.16 0.11
N ALA A 108 -2.27 4.55 1.25
CA ALA A 108 -1.62 4.81 2.52
C ALA A 108 -0.13 4.40 2.50
N LEU A 109 0.20 3.26 1.89
CA LEU A 109 1.57 2.81 1.72
C LEU A 109 2.36 3.73 0.77
N GLN A 110 1.79 4.13 -0.37
CA GLN A 110 2.46 5.07 -1.28
C GLN A 110 2.80 6.39 -0.60
N LYS A 111 1.82 6.97 0.09
CA LYS A 111 2.02 8.21 0.85
C LYS A 111 3.08 8.04 1.94
N HIS A 112 3.17 6.87 2.56
CA HIS A 112 4.23 6.56 3.51
C HIS A 112 5.59 6.55 2.84
N ILE A 113 5.71 5.91 1.67
CA ILE A 113 6.96 5.85 0.90
C ILE A 113 7.41 7.25 0.44
N GLU A 114 6.49 8.03 -0.10
CA GLU A 114 6.75 9.39 -0.61
C GLU A 114 7.14 10.38 0.50
N SER A 115 6.63 10.19 1.72
CA SER A 115 6.96 11.04 2.86
C SER A 115 8.18 10.59 3.66
N THR A 116 8.92 9.59 3.16
CA THR A 116 10.10 9.03 3.81
C THR A 116 11.35 9.37 3.00
N HIS A 117 12.37 9.91 3.67
CA HIS A 117 13.69 10.09 3.11
C HIS A 117 14.47 8.78 3.23
N TRP A 118 14.77 8.15 2.10
CA TRP A 118 15.47 6.87 2.03
C TRP A 118 16.97 7.07 1.89
N VAL A 119 17.75 6.36 2.71
CA VAL A 119 19.21 6.42 2.68
C VAL A 119 19.77 4.99 2.53
N GLU A 120 20.56 4.75 1.49
CA GLU A 120 21.27 3.48 1.24
C GLU A 120 22.53 3.37 2.11
N ASP A 121 22.36 3.53 3.41
CA ASP A 121 23.41 3.37 4.41
C ASP A 121 22.82 2.82 5.71
N SER A 122 23.69 2.54 6.69
CA SER A 122 23.32 2.30 8.08
C SER A 122 23.29 3.60 8.86
N GLU A 123 22.42 3.72 9.87
CA GLU A 123 22.38 4.90 10.72
C GLU A 123 23.72 5.11 11.45
N ALA A 124 24.37 4.02 11.86
CA ALA A 124 25.66 4.05 12.53
C ALA A 124 26.76 4.68 11.67
N ASN A 125 26.84 4.31 10.38
CA ASN A 125 27.82 4.86 9.46
C ASN A 125 27.53 6.34 9.16
N ALA A 126 26.26 6.69 8.90
CA ALA A 126 25.86 8.07 8.64
C ALA A 126 26.13 8.99 9.84
N ARG A 127 25.98 8.50 11.08
CA ARG A 127 26.38 9.25 12.29
C ARG A 127 27.90 9.39 12.40
N ALA A 128 28.66 8.34 12.10
CA ALA A 128 30.11 8.37 12.15
C ALA A 128 30.74 9.31 11.11
N SER A 129 30.14 9.43 9.93
CA SER A 129 30.59 10.36 8.86
C SER A 129 30.09 11.80 9.05
N GLY A 130 29.15 12.04 9.97
CA GLY A 130 28.45 13.32 10.11
C GLY A 130 27.37 13.58 9.03
N ASP A 131 27.05 12.58 8.20
CA ASP A 131 26.01 12.70 7.18
C ASP A 131 24.59 12.61 7.74
N HIS A 132 24.42 12.06 8.95
CA HIS A 132 23.13 12.04 9.65
C HIS A 132 22.53 13.45 9.77
N ASP A 133 23.31 14.41 10.25
CA ASP A 133 22.87 15.80 10.42
C ASP A 133 22.47 16.45 9.08
N ARG A 134 23.15 16.07 7.98
CA ARG A 134 22.78 16.53 6.63
C ARG A 134 21.43 15.96 6.19
N HIS A 135 21.17 14.69 6.48
CA HIS A 135 19.88 14.07 6.17
C HIS A 135 18.75 14.63 7.03
N GLU A 136 19.00 14.93 8.30
CA GLU A 136 18.03 15.62 9.17
C GLU A 136 17.71 17.02 8.66
N ALA A 137 18.73 17.81 8.32
CA ALA A 137 18.56 19.13 7.74
C ALA A 137 17.73 19.06 6.44
N LYS A 138 17.96 18.04 5.61
CA LYS A 138 17.18 17.81 4.38
C LYS A 138 15.70 17.54 4.69
N VAL A 139 15.40 16.65 5.64
CA VAL A 139 14.01 16.35 6.04
C VAL A 139 13.31 17.57 6.63
N GLN A 140 14.04 18.43 7.34
CA GLN A 140 13.49 19.67 7.88
C GLN A 140 13.25 20.74 6.79
N ALA A 141 14.12 20.81 5.79
CA ALA A 141 14.04 21.79 4.71
C ALA A 141 12.99 21.43 3.65
N GLU A 142 12.84 20.15 3.32
CA GLU A 142 11.93 19.70 2.27
C GLU A 142 10.50 19.51 2.79
N LYS A 143 9.58 20.29 2.23
CA LYS A 143 8.15 20.16 2.52
C LYS A 143 7.63 18.84 1.97
N GLY A 144 7.35 17.88 2.85
CA GLY A 144 6.72 16.60 2.50
C GLY A 144 7.41 15.39 3.12
N LEU A 145 8.70 15.51 3.42
CA LEU A 145 9.44 14.51 4.17
C LEU A 145 9.08 14.61 5.65
N LYS A 146 8.92 13.44 6.28
CA LYS A 146 8.51 13.34 7.69
C LYS A 146 9.47 12.52 8.54
N ARG A 147 10.30 11.69 7.90
CA ARG A 147 11.21 10.77 8.58
C ARG A 147 12.37 10.37 7.67
N ILE A 148 13.42 9.86 8.28
CA ILE A 148 14.55 9.21 7.60
C ILE A 148 14.45 7.71 7.85
N VAL A 149 14.78 6.91 6.84
CA VAL A 149 14.95 5.45 6.98
C VAL A 149 16.24 5.02 6.32
N TYR A 150 17.09 4.40 7.14
CA TYR A 150 18.33 3.74 6.73
C TYR A 150 18.03 2.31 6.28
N LEU A 151 18.50 1.95 5.09
CA LEU A 151 18.14 0.69 4.43
C LEU A 151 19.04 -0.49 4.84
N HIS A 152 20.21 -0.22 5.42
CA HIS A 152 21.13 -1.27 5.87
C HIS A 152 20.95 -1.68 7.35
N ASP A 153 20.05 -1.02 8.07
CA ASP A 153 19.64 -1.38 9.43
C ASP A 153 18.62 -2.52 9.50
#